data_AF-A0A013WF65-F1
#
_entry.id   AF-A0A013WF65-F1
#
_cell.length_a   1.000
_cell.length_b   1.000
_cell.length_c   1.000
_cell.angle_alpha   90.00
_cell.angle_beta   90.00
_cell.angle_gamma   90.00
#
_symmetry.space_group_name_H-M   'P 1'
#
loop_
_entity.id
_entity.type
_entity.pdbx_description
1 polymer ?
#
loop_
_entity_poly.entity_id
_entity_poly.type
_entity_poly.pdbx_seq_one_letter_code
_entity_poly.pdbx_strand_id
1 'polypeptide(L)'
;MSSLFTHLDHVQRSRDPAVDQRRARRDLVDLVSHVTARGSAHSVRIINLSSLGLMCRSDGGLPVGERITVWLPLVQDIAADIRWVEDGRMGVEFLEPIKPLLYDGLMGLIPPRRTAW
;
A
#
# COMPACT_ATOMS: atom_id res chain seq x y z
N MET A 1 41.84 28.29 -19.85
CA MET A 1 42.02 28.09 -18.40
C MET A 1 40.73 27.48 -17.87
N SER A 2 40.87 26.31 -17.25
CA SER A 2 39.85 25.31 -16.94
C SER A 2 38.77 25.78 -15.97
N SER A 3 37.55 25.24 -16.13
CA SER A 3 36.96 24.44 -15.05
C SER A 3 35.79 23.60 -15.58
N LEU A 4 36.04 22.30 -15.76
CA LEU A 4 35.08 21.24 -16.10
C LEU A 4 34.35 20.72 -14.84
N PHE A 5 34.06 21.58 -13.88
CA PHE A 5 33.47 21.18 -12.59
C PHE A 5 32.34 22.12 -12.19
N THR A 6 31.20 22.04 -12.88
CA THR A 6 29.91 22.54 -12.33
C THR A 6 28.75 21.63 -12.73
N HIS A 7 29.05 20.37 -12.99
CA HIS A 7 28.06 19.37 -13.39
C HIS A 7 28.15 18.17 -12.45
N LEU A 8 27.81 18.34 -11.16
CA LEU A 8 27.37 17.23 -10.28
C LEU A 8 26.79 17.58 -8.89
N ASP A 9 26.32 18.81 -8.61
CA ASP A 9 25.83 19.14 -7.25
C ASP A 9 24.30 19.21 -7.07
N HIS A 10 23.50 18.97 -8.12
CA HIS A 10 22.05 19.16 -8.04
C HIS A 10 21.22 17.90 -7.73
N VAL A 11 21.85 16.76 -7.45
CA VAL A 11 21.09 15.51 -7.16
C VAL A 11 20.89 15.28 -5.65
N GLN A 12 21.48 16.09 -4.76
CA GLN A 12 21.49 15.76 -3.33
C GLN A 12 20.54 16.56 -2.42
N ARG A 13 19.70 17.47 -2.94
CA ARG A 13 18.74 18.21 -2.10
C ARG A 13 17.42 18.51 -2.81
N SER A 14 16.58 17.49 -2.94
CA SER A 14 15.13 17.69 -2.91
C SER A 14 14.49 16.56 -2.09
N ARG A 15 14.60 16.68 -0.77
CA ARG A 15 13.61 16.11 0.13
C ARG A 15 12.76 17.27 0.59
N ASP A 16 11.89 17.72 -0.29
CA ASP A 16 10.89 18.72 0.04
C ASP A 16 9.91 18.07 1.04
N PRO A 17 9.86 18.53 2.31
CA PRO A 17 8.97 17.95 3.32
C PRO A 17 7.49 18.11 2.96
N ALA A 18 7.15 18.94 1.98
CA ALA A 18 5.80 19.07 1.43
C ALA A 18 5.32 17.82 0.64
N VAL A 19 6.23 16.89 0.30
CA VAL A 19 5.95 15.69 -0.51
C VAL A 19 5.57 14.47 0.34
N ASP A 20 5.78 14.50 1.67
CA ASP A 20 5.33 13.41 2.55
C ASP A 20 3.97 13.74 3.21
N GLN A 21 2.92 13.89 2.39
CA GLN A 21 1.52 14.07 2.85
C GLN A 21 0.90 12.77 3.38
N ARG A 22 1.71 11.82 3.84
CA ARG A 22 1.22 10.52 4.27
C ARG A 22 0.53 10.65 5.61
N ARG A 23 -0.77 10.32 5.63
CA ARG A 23 -1.61 10.32 6.84
C ARG A 23 -1.27 9.20 7.84
N ALA A 24 -0.52 8.17 7.42
CA ALA A 24 -0.14 7.03 8.25
C ALA A 24 1.16 6.36 7.76
N ARG A 25 1.88 5.73 8.69
CA ARG A 25 3.03 4.85 8.42
C ARG A 25 2.56 3.61 7.64
N ARG A 26 3.36 3.18 6.66
CA ARG A 26 3.13 1.97 5.86
C ARG A 26 4.21 0.93 6.16
N ASP A 27 3.80 -0.23 6.62
CA ASP A 27 4.63 -1.39 6.85
C ASP A 27 4.75 -2.21 5.56
N LEU A 28 5.97 -2.63 5.21
CA LEU A 28 6.20 -3.55 4.10
C LEU A 28 5.81 -4.97 4.52
N VAL A 29 5.02 -5.64 3.70
CA VAL A 29 4.48 -6.98 3.98
C VAL A 29 4.55 -7.88 2.74
N ASP A 30 4.37 -9.17 2.98
CA ASP A 30 4.11 -10.18 1.94
C ASP A 30 2.88 -10.99 2.30
N LEU A 31 1.72 -10.37 2.15
CA LEU A 31 0.49 -11.04 2.53
C LEU A 31 -0.26 -11.47 1.27
N VAL A 32 -0.31 -12.78 1.03
CA VAL A 32 -1.25 -13.37 0.09
C VAL A 32 -2.63 -13.28 0.72
N SER A 33 -3.58 -12.66 0.01
CA SER A 33 -4.95 -12.50 0.45
C SER A 33 -5.91 -12.51 -0.75
N HIS A 34 -7.15 -12.10 -0.54
CA HIS A 34 -8.14 -11.88 -1.57
C HIS A 34 -8.92 -10.59 -1.33
N VAL A 35 -9.47 -10.05 -2.41
CA VAL A 35 -10.47 -8.99 -2.38
C VAL A 35 -11.74 -9.48 -3.08
N THR A 36 -12.89 -9.10 -2.55
CA THR A 36 -14.20 -9.42 -3.15
C THR A 36 -14.78 -8.16 -3.76
N ALA A 37 -15.11 -8.21 -5.05
CA ALA A 37 -15.75 -7.15 -5.81
C ALA A 37 -16.93 -7.73 -6.59
N ARG A 38 -18.11 -7.09 -6.51
CA ARG A 38 -19.34 -7.55 -7.21
C ARG A 38 -19.62 -9.06 -7.06
N GLY A 39 -19.41 -9.59 -5.85
CA GLY A 39 -19.61 -11.02 -5.53
C GLY A 39 -18.54 -11.98 -6.04
N SER A 40 -17.47 -11.48 -6.69
CA SER A 40 -16.35 -12.29 -7.17
C SER A 40 -15.11 -12.05 -6.33
N ALA A 41 -14.42 -13.12 -5.92
CA ALA A 41 -13.17 -13.05 -5.19
C ALA A 41 -11.97 -13.03 -6.16
N HIS A 42 -11.01 -12.15 -5.88
CA HIS A 42 -9.79 -11.97 -6.64
C HIS A 42 -8.59 -12.17 -5.72
N SER A 43 -7.68 -13.07 -6.08
CA SER A 43 -6.42 -13.23 -5.34
C SER A 43 -5.55 -11.98 -5.49
N VAL A 44 -4.93 -11.58 -4.37
CA VAL A 44 -4.03 -10.42 -4.33
C VAL A 44 -2.79 -10.72 -3.49
N ARG A 45 -1.69 -10.03 -3.80
CA ARG A 45 -0.53 -9.96 -2.92
C ARG A 45 -0.39 -8.54 -2.38
N ILE A 46 -0.61 -8.37 -1.09
CA ILE A 46 -0.45 -7.09 -0.39
C ILE A 46 1.04 -6.86 -0.16
N ILE A 47 1.51 -5.68 -0.57
CA ILE A 47 2.92 -5.27 -0.59
C ILE A 47 3.24 -4.32 0.57
N ASN A 48 2.32 -3.42 0.88
CA ASN A 48 2.38 -2.60 2.07
C ASN A 48 1.00 -2.42 2.70
N LEU A 49 0.99 -2.22 4.01
CA LEU A 49 -0.22 -2.02 4.82
C LEU A 49 -0.02 -0.84 5.76
N SER A 50 -1.08 -0.10 6.03
CA SER A 50 -1.18 0.92 7.06
C SER A 50 -2.53 0.78 7.78
N SER A 51 -2.74 1.57 8.83
CA SER A 51 -4.06 1.63 9.49
C SER A 51 -5.17 2.16 8.58
N LEU A 52 -4.84 2.86 7.49
CA LEU A 52 -5.81 3.52 6.60
C LEU A 52 -6.03 2.81 5.26
N GLY A 53 -5.21 1.82 4.93
CA GLY A 53 -5.26 1.20 3.62
C GLY A 53 -4.02 0.40 3.29
N LEU A 54 -3.98 -0.09 2.05
CA LEU A 54 -2.94 -0.99 1.56
C LEU A 54 -2.59 -0.73 0.10
N MET A 55 -1.45 -1.28 -0.31
CA MET A 55 -1.13 -1.49 -1.72
C MET A 55 -1.08 -3.00 -1.98
N CYS A 56 -1.71 -3.46 -3.05
CA CYS A 56 -1.59 -4.84 -3.49
C CYS A 56 -1.35 -4.95 -5.00
N ARG A 57 -0.90 -6.13 -5.43
CA ARG A 57 -0.91 -6.57 -6.82
C ARG A 57 -2.08 -7.52 -7.04
N SER A 58 -2.72 -7.42 -8.20
CA SER A 58 -3.73 -8.37 -8.67
C SER A 58 -3.62 -8.54 -10.17
N ASP A 59 -3.96 -9.73 -10.64
CA ASP A 59 -4.11 -10.01 -12.07
C ASP A 59 -5.50 -9.58 -12.60
N GLY A 60 -6.41 -9.15 -11.71
CA GLY A 60 -7.75 -8.69 -12.04
C GLY A 60 -7.83 -7.19 -12.37
N GLY A 61 -8.59 -6.84 -13.41
CA GLY A 61 -8.83 -5.45 -13.84
C GLY A 61 -9.90 -4.74 -13.01
N LEU A 62 -9.68 -4.55 -11.71
CA LEU A 62 -10.59 -3.76 -10.86
C LEU A 62 -10.32 -2.26 -11.08
N PRO A 63 -11.33 -1.44 -11.42
CA PRO A 63 -11.13 -0.03 -11.74
C PRO A 63 -11.02 0.85 -10.48
N VAL A 64 -10.46 2.05 -10.65
CA VAL A 64 -10.51 3.12 -9.63
C VAL A 64 -11.97 3.46 -9.30
N GLY A 65 -12.25 3.70 -8.03
CA GLY A 65 -13.58 4.01 -7.52
C GLY A 65 -14.43 2.78 -7.18
N GLU A 66 -13.97 1.56 -7.52
CA GLU A 66 -14.67 0.33 -7.16
C GLU A 66 -14.63 0.11 -5.64
N ARG A 67 -15.81 -0.21 -5.08
CA ARG A 67 -15.97 -0.67 -3.69
C ARG A 67 -15.65 -2.16 -3.61
N ILE A 68 -14.74 -2.51 -2.73
CA ILE A 68 -14.32 -3.89 -2.48
C ILE A 68 -14.40 -4.22 -0.99
N THR A 69 -14.35 -5.52 -0.71
CA THR A 69 -14.03 -6.04 0.63
C THR A 69 -12.66 -6.70 0.57
N VAL A 70 -11.75 -6.34 1.46
CA VAL A 70 -10.44 -6.97 1.59
C VAL A 70 -10.48 -7.91 2.77
N TRP A 71 -10.05 -9.15 2.62
CA TRP A 71 -9.82 -10.01 3.76
C TRP A 71 -8.42 -9.75 4.34
N LEU A 72 -8.32 -9.59 5.66
CA LEU A 72 -7.05 -9.55 6.38
C LEU A 72 -7.11 -10.52 7.56
N PRO A 73 -6.02 -11.24 7.90
CA PRO A 73 -5.96 -12.02 9.13
C PRO A 73 -6.35 -11.16 10.35
N LEU A 74 -7.05 -11.75 11.33
CA LEU A 74 -7.54 -11.09 12.55
C LEU A 74 -8.61 -10.00 12.34
N VAL A 75 -8.47 -9.11 11.36
CA VAL A 75 -9.42 -8.03 11.04
C VAL A 75 -10.61 -8.54 10.22
N GLN A 76 -10.42 -9.63 9.48
CA GLN A 76 -11.38 -10.24 8.55
C GLN A 76 -11.71 -9.30 7.38
N ASP A 77 -12.97 -9.30 6.95
CA ASP A 77 -13.48 -8.56 5.82
C ASP A 77 -13.63 -7.06 6.15
N ILE A 78 -12.78 -6.23 5.54
CA ILE A 78 -12.83 -4.77 5.67
C ILE A 78 -13.26 -4.13 4.35
N ALA A 79 -14.27 -3.27 4.41
CA ALA A 79 -14.72 -2.52 3.25
C ALA A 79 -13.68 -1.45 2.87
N ALA A 80 -13.48 -1.26 1.57
CA ALA A 80 -12.50 -0.32 1.06
C ALA A 80 -12.83 0.17 -0.35
N ASP A 81 -12.25 1.29 -0.78
CA ASP A 81 -12.32 1.75 -2.17
C ASP A 81 -10.95 1.73 -2.82
N ILE A 82 -10.91 1.36 -4.10
CA ILE A 82 -9.71 1.50 -4.93
C ILE A 82 -9.51 2.98 -5.27
N ARG A 83 -8.36 3.54 -4.90
CA ARG A 83 -8.03 4.97 -5.07
C ARG A 83 -7.15 5.25 -6.29
N TRP A 84 -6.35 4.28 -6.70
CA TRP A 84 -5.54 4.35 -7.91
C TRP A 84 -5.19 2.94 -8.39
N VAL A 85 -4.93 2.81 -9.69
CA VAL A 85 -4.44 1.60 -10.34
C VAL A 85 -3.31 1.98 -11.29
N GLU A 86 -2.16 1.34 -11.19
CA GLU A 86 -0.97 1.61 -11.99
C GLU A 86 -0.13 0.33 -12.11
N ASP A 87 0.20 -0.09 -13.33
CA ASP A 87 1.07 -1.24 -13.61
C ASP A 87 0.75 -2.52 -12.81
N GLY A 88 -0.54 -2.90 -12.77
CA GLY A 88 -1.01 -4.10 -12.05
C GLY A 88 -0.98 -3.97 -10.52
N ARG A 89 -0.73 -2.77 -10.00
CA ARG A 89 -0.79 -2.41 -8.58
C ARG A 89 -2.02 -1.58 -8.33
N MET A 90 -2.59 -1.74 -7.16
CA MET A 90 -3.76 -0.98 -6.71
C MET A 90 -3.51 -0.42 -5.33
N GLY A 91 -3.82 0.86 -5.15
CA GLY A 91 -3.90 1.48 -3.84
C GLY A 91 -5.33 1.47 -3.36
N VAL A 92 -5.52 0.97 -2.14
CA VAL A 92 -6.82 0.77 -1.53
C VAL A 92 -6.87 1.57 -0.23
N GLU A 93 -7.98 2.28 -0.01
CA GLU A 93 -8.24 3.00 1.24
C GLU A 93 -9.45 2.39 1.94
N PHE A 94 -9.28 2.06 3.22
CA PHE A 94 -10.34 1.52 4.04
C PHE A 94 -11.38 2.61 4.34
N LEU A 95 -12.65 2.21 4.41
CA LEU A 95 -13.72 3.14 4.83
C LEU A 95 -13.57 3.56 6.28
N GLU A 96 -13.06 2.67 7.11
CA GLU A 96 -12.76 2.92 8.52
C GLU A 96 -11.32 2.49 8.82
N PRO A 97 -10.56 3.28 9.60
CA PRO A 97 -9.23 2.87 10.03
C PRO A 97 -9.23 1.58 10.85
N ILE A 98 -8.22 0.73 10.64
CA ILE A 98 -7.96 -0.41 11.52
C ILE A 98 -7.55 0.14 12.90
N LYS A 99 -8.23 -0.32 13.96
CA LYS A 99 -7.92 0.07 15.35
C LYS A 99 -6.49 -0.36 15.72
N PRO A 100 -5.74 0.44 16.50
CA PRO A 100 -4.34 0.17 16.82
C PRO A 100 -4.08 -1.26 17.35
N LEU A 101 -4.87 -1.73 18.32
CA LEU A 101 -4.70 -3.06 18.90
C LEU A 101 -4.86 -4.20 17.87
N LEU A 102 -5.80 -4.05 16.94
CA LEU A 102 -6.01 -5.02 15.86
C LEU A 102 -4.88 -4.95 14.82
N TYR A 103 -4.40 -3.74 14.53
CA TYR A 103 -3.27 -3.54 13.62
C TYR A 103 -2.00 -4.19 14.17
N ASP A 104 -1.69 -3.99 15.46
CA ASP A 104 -0.54 -4.59 16.11
C ASP A 104 -0.64 -6.13 16.12
N GLY A 105 -1.83 -6.67 16.43
CA GLY A 105 -2.09 -8.10 16.36
C GLY A 105 -1.92 -8.67 14.95
N LEU A 106 -2.42 -7.96 13.93
CA LEU A 106 -2.25 -8.32 12.52
C LEU A 106 -0.77 -8.33 12.12
N MET A 107 -0.01 -7.32 12.51
CA MET A 107 1.44 -7.25 12.25
C MET A 107 2.20 -8.37 12.97
N GLY A 108 1.75 -8.81 14.14
CA GLY A 108 2.32 -9.98 14.83
C GLY A 108 2.14 -11.31 14.07
N LEU A 109 1.15 -11.41 13.18
CA LEU A 109 0.88 -12.60 12.37
C LEU A 109 1.61 -12.59 11.03
N ILE A 110 2.04 -11.42 10.54
CA ILE A 110 2.70 -11.27 9.24
C ILE A 110 4.21 -11.21 9.47
N PRO A 111 5.00 -12.14 8.90
CA PRO A 111 6.45 -12.06 8.97
C PRO A 111 6.95 -10.75 8.35
N PRO A 112 7.83 -9.99 9.02
CA PRO A 112 8.33 -8.73 8.48
C PRO A 112 9.17 -8.98 7.21
N ARG A 113 8.82 -8.30 6.12
CA ARG A 113 9.66 -8.27 4.90
C ARG A 113 10.74 -7.21 5.03
N ARG A 114 12.00 -7.60 4.83
CA ARG A 114 13.18 -6.72 4.95
C ARG A 114 13.53 -5.89 3.71
N THR A 115 12.97 -6.17 2.53
CA THR A 115 13.31 -5.44 1.29
C THR A 115 12.14 -5.39 0.30
N ALA A 116 11.93 -4.21 -0.30
CA ALA A 116 11.09 -4.01 -1.48
C ALA A 116 11.96 -4.17 -2.74
N TRP A 117 11.54 -5.01 -3.68
CA TRP A 117 12.16 -5.17 -5.00
C TRP A 117 11.34 -4.42 -6.05
#